data_AF-A0A9Q0YMB8-F1
#
_entry.id   AF-A0A9Q0YMB8-F1
#
_cell.length_a   1.000
_cell.length_b   1.000
_cell.length_c   1.000
_cell.angle_alpha   90.00
_cell.angle_beta   90.00
_cell.angle_gamma   90.00
#
_symmetry.space_group_name_H-M   'P 1'
#
loop_
_entity.id
_entity.type
_entity.pdbx_description
1 polymer ?
#
loop_
_entity_poly.entity_id
_entity_poly.type
_entity_poly.pdbx_seq_one_letter_code
_entity_poly.pdbx_strand_id
1 'polypeptide(L)'
;MYLGTIPDWIFGDLLRNGPGKFEAGDDKVGHLFDGFALMHKFEIATGKVFYSSRFLRGEAYTKAMAQNRIVISGFGTSALPDPCKSIFSRFFSYFQPPPASDNCNVNYMQIGEDFYALTESPRFVKVNPEVLQTEQQVLPSYMHTFPLVNSIFLSES
;
A
#
# COMPACT_ATOMS: atom_id res chain seq x y z
N MET A 1 23.56 -9.24 -21.83
CA MET A 1 23.00 -9.46 -20.48
C MET A 1 24.18 -9.80 -19.58
N TYR A 2 24.54 -8.93 -18.64
CA TYR A 2 25.61 -9.23 -17.68
C TYR A 2 24.97 -9.88 -16.46
N LEU A 3 25.34 -11.13 -16.19
CA LEU A 3 25.05 -11.82 -14.94
C LEU A 3 26.20 -11.47 -13.99
N GLY A 4 25.93 -10.60 -13.02
CA GLY A 4 26.86 -10.30 -11.92
C GLY A 4 26.71 -11.31 -10.78
N THR A 5 27.68 -11.30 -9.87
CA THR A 5 27.64 -12.08 -8.64
C THR A 5 27.17 -11.19 -7.48
N ILE A 6 26.25 -11.68 -6.66
CA ILE A 6 25.84 -10.98 -5.45
C ILE A 6 26.96 -11.12 -4.42
N PRO A 7 27.48 -10.01 -3.85
CA PRO A 7 28.50 -10.10 -2.81
C PRO A 7 27.99 -10.87 -1.59
N ASP A 8 28.86 -11.71 -1.01
CA ASP A 8 28.50 -12.60 0.11
C ASP A 8 28.08 -11.85 1.38
N TRP A 9 28.45 -10.57 1.50
CA TRP A 9 28.08 -9.70 2.62
C TRP A 9 26.67 -9.11 2.49
N ILE A 10 26.01 -9.24 1.33
CA ILE A 10 24.62 -8.82 1.17
C ILE A 10 23.71 -9.98 1.57
N PHE A 11 22.99 -9.79 2.68
CA PHE A 11 22.01 -10.72 3.21
C PHE A 11 20.82 -9.95 3.78
N GLY A 12 19.61 -10.49 3.63
CA GLY A 12 18.38 -9.93 4.20
C GLY A 12 17.31 -9.57 3.17
N ASP A 13 16.31 -8.82 3.61
CA ASP A 13 15.11 -8.52 2.82
C ASP A 13 15.09 -7.07 2.33
N LEU A 14 14.91 -6.89 1.02
CA LEU A 14 14.57 -5.60 0.43
C LEU A 14 13.07 -5.53 0.17
N LEU A 15 12.39 -4.71 0.96
CA LEU A 15 10.98 -4.40 0.80
C LEU A 15 10.80 -3.14 -0.07
N ARG A 16 9.97 -3.25 -1.11
CA ARG A 16 9.57 -2.13 -1.97
C ARG A 16 8.05 -2.12 -2.13
N ASN A 17 7.51 -0.93 -2.30
CA ASN A 17 6.09 -0.71 -2.49
C ASN A 17 5.90 0.19 -3.70
N GLY A 18 4.81 0.00 -4.42
CA GLY A 18 4.53 0.72 -5.66
C GLY A 18 3.16 0.40 -6.22
N PRO A 19 2.70 1.16 -7.22
CA PRO A 19 1.48 0.84 -7.95
C PRO A 19 1.70 -0.42 -8.82
N GLY A 20 0.87 -1.45 -8.65
CA GLY A 20 0.98 -2.72 -9.39
C GLY A 20 -0.23 -3.10 -10.22
N LYS A 21 -1.38 -2.42 -10.04
CA LYS A 21 -2.58 -2.60 -10.86
C LYS A 21 -3.26 -1.26 -11.10
N PHE A 22 -3.61 -0.97 -12.35
CA PHE A 22 -4.08 0.35 -12.78
C PHE A 22 -5.55 0.35 -13.22
N GLU A 23 -6.27 -0.74 -12.97
CA GLU A 23 -7.64 -0.92 -13.42
C GLU A 23 -8.44 -1.82 -12.47
N ALA A 24 -9.75 -1.63 -12.45
CA ALA A 24 -10.70 -2.50 -11.78
C ALA A 24 -11.95 -2.61 -12.67
N GLY A 25 -12.20 -3.77 -13.26
CA GLY A 25 -13.18 -3.90 -14.33
C GLY A 25 -12.81 -3.04 -15.53
N ASP A 26 -13.77 -2.25 -16.01
CA ASP A 26 -13.58 -1.32 -17.12
C ASP A 26 -13.00 0.04 -16.67
N ASP A 27 -12.96 0.30 -15.36
CA ASP A 27 -12.42 1.54 -14.80
C ASP A 27 -10.89 1.51 -14.78
N LYS A 28 -10.28 2.61 -15.23
CA LYS A 28 -8.83 2.84 -15.20
C LYS A 28 -8.50 4.01 -14.30
N VAL A 29 -7.38 3.91 -13.59
CA VAL A 29 -6.85 5.02 -12.82
C VAL A 29 -6.29 6.09 -13.75
N GLY A 30 -6.50 7.37 -13.41
CA GLY A 30 -6.06 8.52 -14.20
C GLY A 30 -4.65 9.01 -13.87
N HIS A 31 -4.02 8.48 -12.81
CA HIS A 31 -2.71 8.93 -12.34
C HIS A 31 -1.82 7.76 -11.91
N LEU A 32 -0.51 7.90 -12.07
CA LEU A 32 0.48 6.88 -11.69
C LEU A 32 0.35 6.47 -10.22
N PHE A 33 0.16 7.44 -9.33
CA PHE A 33 0.02 7.22 -7.88
C PHE A 33 -1.33 6.64 -7.46
N ASP A 34 -2.26 6.42 -8.39
CA ASP A 34 -3.55 5.83 -8.08
C ASP A 34 -3.60 4.32 -8.31
N GLY A 35 -2.56 3.74 -8.92
CA GLY A 35 -2.46 2.29 -9.05
C GLY A 35 -2.47 1.60 -7.68
N PHE A 36 -3.18 0.48 -7.58
CA PHE A 36 -3.31 -0.28 -6.35
C PHE A 36 -1.95 -0.76 -5.85
N ALA A 37 -1.70 -0.57 -4.55
CA ALA A 37 -0.46 -0.90 -3.87
C ALA A 37 -0.11 -2.39 -4.02
N LEU A 38 1.06 -2.63 -4.60
CA LEU A 38 1.69 -3.93 -4.71
C LEU A 38 2.97 -3.92 -3.89
N MET A 39 3.01 -4.81 -2.92
CA MET A 39 4.14 -5.03 -2.05
C MET A 39 5.10 -6.00 -2.73
N HIS A 40 6.39 -5.68 -2.71
CA HIS A 40 7.47 -6.47 -3.29
C HIS A 40 8.49 -6.80 -2.20
N LYS A 41 8.94 -8.06 -2.14
CA LYS A 41 10.05 -8.51 -1.29
C LYS A 41 11.08 -9.21 -2.16
N PHE A 42 12.34 -8.79 -2.01
CA PHE A 42 13.51 -9.49 -2.54
C PHE A 42 14.32 -10.00 -1.35
N GLU A 43 14.25 -11.30 -1.12
CA GLU A 43 15.01 -11.98 -0.07
C GLU A 43 16.36 -12.42 -0.64
N ILE A 44 17.45 -11.92 -0.04
CA ILE A 44 18.81 -12.18 -0.48
C ILE A 44 19.48 -13.10 0.53
N ALA A 45 19.81 -14.32 0.10
CA ALA A 45 20.45 -15.32 0.94
C ALA A 45 21.42 -16.19 0.14
N THR A 46 22.65 -16.33 0.63
CA THR A 46 23.68 -17.24 0.07
C THR A 46 23.87 -17.06 -1.45
N GLY A 47 24.01 -15.81 -1.89
CA GLY A 47 24.20 -15.46 -3.30
C GLY A 47 22.98 -15.67 -4.20
N LYS A 48 21.79 -15.93 -3.61
CA LYS A 48 20.53 -16.09 -4.33
C LYS A 48 19.54 -14.98 -3.95
N VAL A 49 18.60 -14.72 -4.85
CA VAL A 49 17.47 -13.79 -4.62
C VAL A 49 16.17 -14.55 -4.83
N PHE A 50 15.29 -14.49 -3.84
CA PHE A 50 13.91 -14.94 -3.96
C PHE A 50 12.99 -13.73 -4.03
N TYR A 51 12.06 -13.76 -4.97
CA TYR A 51 11.10 -12.67 -5.17
C TYR A 51 9.70 -13.13 -4.75
N SER A 52 9.01 -12.27 -4.01
CA SER A 52 7.58 -12.41 -3.76
C SER A 52 6.88 -11.07 -3.88
N SER A 53 5.59 -11.11 -4.24
CA SER A 53 4.75 -9.92 -4.24
C SER A 53 3.33 -10.23 -3.84
N ARG A 54 2.67 -9.21 -3.25
CA ARG A 54 1.29 -9.33 -2.79
C ARG A 54 0.61 -7.97 -2.79
N PHE A 55 -0.61 -7.91 -3.30
CA PHE A 55 -1.40 -6.68 -3.22
C PHE A 55 -1.71 -6.34 -1.76
N LEU A 56 -1.60 -5.06 -1.42
CA LEU A 56 -2.06 -4.54 -0.13
C LEU A 56 -3.59 -4.64 -0.11
N ARG A 57 -4.13 -5.43 0.82
CA ARG A 57 -5.56 -5.69 0.93
C ARG A 57 -6.27 -4.64 1.81
N GLY A 58 -6.04 -3.37 1.51
CA GLY A 58 -6.80 -2.25 2.08
C GLY A 58 -8.24 -2.20 1.57
N GLU A 59 -9.02 -1.24 2.09
CA GLU A 59 -10.38 -0.95 1.65
C GLU A 59 -10.42 -0.56 0.17
N ALA A 60 -9.50 0.30 -0.30
CA ALA A 60 -9.44 0.73 -1.70
C ALA A 60 -9.33 -0.48 -2.65
N TYR A 61 -8.41 -1.40 -2.38
CA TYR A 61 -8.23 -2.61 -3.17
C TYR A 61 -9.42 -3.57 -3.01
N THR A 62 -9.80 -3.90 -1.77
CA THR A 62 -10.81 -4.93 -1.50
C THR A 62 -12.17 -4.55 -2.05
N LYS A 63 -12.60 -3.30 -1.86
CA LYS A 63 -13.89 -2.83 -2.39
C LYS A 63 -13.85 -2.72 -3.92
N ALA A 64 -12.73 -2.29 -4.51
CA ALA A 64 -12.61 -2.21 -5.96
C ALA A 64 -12.64 -3.58 -6.63
N MET A 65 -11.96 -4.58 -6.06
CA MET A 65 -11.99 -5.95 -6.58
C MET A 65 -13.36 -6.62 -6.38
N ALA A 66 -14.03 -6.35 -5.26
CA ALA A 66 -15.37 -6.91 -5.00
C ALA A 66 -16.46 -6.32 -5.91
N GLN A 67 -16.35 -5.02 -6.26
CA GLN A 67 -17.33 -4.33 -7.10
C GLN A 67 -16.91 -4.22 -8.57
N ASN A 68 -15.72 -4.70 -8.92
CA ASN A 68 -15.12 -4.63 -10.26
C ASN A 68 -15.11 -3.19 -10.83
N ARG A 69 -14.78 -2.19 -10.01
CA ARG A 69 -14.76 -0.75 -10.37
C ARG A 69 -14.03 0.09 -9.32
N ILE A 70 -13.65 1.33 -9.63
CA ILE A 70 -12.95 2.23 -8.68
C ILE A 70 -13.96 2.97 -7.80
N VAL A 71 -13.92 2.69 -6.49
CA VAL A 71 -14.93 3.16 -5.52
C VAL A 71 -14.40 4.10 -4.44
N ILE A 72 -13.09 4.23 -4.30
CA ILE A 72 -12.41 5.17 -3.39
C ILE A 72 -11.52 6.07 -4.23
N SER A 73 -11.66 7.39 -4.05
CA SER A 73 -10.88 8.37 -4.80
C SER A 73 -9.41 8.30 -4.41
N GLY A 74 -8.54 8.38 -5.41
CA GLY A 74 -7.09 8.53 -5.24
C GLY A 74 -6.64 9.98 -5.31
N PHE A 75 -5.35 10.16 -5.53
CA PHE A 75 -4.68 11.44 -5.74
C PHE A 75 -5.19 12.16 -7.00
N GLY A 76 -5.28 11.48 -8.14
CA GLY A 76 -5.70 12.05 -9.43
C GLY A 76 -6.98 11.44 -10.01
N THR A 77 -7.53 10.41 -9.37
CA THR A 77 -8.69 9.65 -9.83
C THR A 77 -9.84 9.87 -8.88
N SER A 78 -10.87 10.58 -9.34
CA SER A 78 -12.14 10.66 -8.60
C SER A 78 -12.87 9.32 -8.73
N ALA A 79 -13.27 8.72 -7.62
CA ALA A 79 -14.14 7.54 -7.65
C ALA A 79 -15.45 7.87 -8.37
N LEU A 80 -15.92 6.92 -9.18
CA LEU A 80 -17.23 7.06 -9.80
C LEU A 80 -18.31 7.05 -8.70
N PRO A 81 -19.30 7.96 -8.77
CA PRO A 81 -20.42 7.92 -7.84
C PRO A 81 -21.09 6.55 -7.92
N ASP A 82 -21.27 5.91 -6.77
CA ASP A 82 -21.95 4.63 -6.70
C ASP A 82 -23.38 4.74 -7.30
N PRO A 83 -23.71 4.00 -8.38
CA PRO A 83 -25.06 4.04 -8.96
C PRO A 83 -26.11 3.49 -8.00
N CYS A 84 -25.70 2.71 -6.98
CA CYS A 84 -26.57 2.21 -5.92
C CYS A 84 -26.77 3.21 -4.77
N LYS A 85 -26.01 4.32 -4.74
CA LYS A 85 -26.23 5.41 -3.78
C LYS A 85 -27.44 6.23 -4.22
N SER A 86 -28.58 5.97 -3.55
CA SER A 86 -29.82 6.77 -3.64
C SER A 86 -29.54 8.28 -3.59
N ILE A 87 -30.38 9.07 -4.26
CA ILE A 87 -30.37 10.55 -4.29
C ILE A 87 -30.15 11.14 -2.89
N PHE A 88 -30.72 10.53 -1.84
CA PHE A 88 -30.54 10.95 -0.44
C PHE A 88 -29.10 10.78 0.06
N SER A 89 -28.46 9.65 -0.21
CA SER A 89 -27.05 9.44 0.15
C SER A 89 -26.11 10.36 -0.64
N ARG A 90 -26.50 10.77 -1.86
CA ARG A 90 -25.81 11.80 -2.64
C ARG A 90 -25.88 13.17 -1.97
N PHE A 91 -27.02 13.52 -1.39
CA PHE A 91 -27.21 14.75 -0.62
C PHE A 91 -26.41 14.73 0.70
N PHE A 92 -26.45 13.63 1.46
CA PHE A 92 -25.66 13.50 2.69
C PHE A 92 -24.14 13.46 2.46
N SER A 93 -23.70 12.93 1.30
CA SER A 93 -22.27 12.93 0.92
C SER A 93 -21.70 14.34 0.70
N TYR A 94 -22.53 15.37 0.45
CA TYR A 94 -22.05 16.76 0.41
C TYR A 94 -21.57 17.27 1.77
N PHE A 95 -22.08 16.70 2.86
CA PHE A 95 -21.79 17.16 4.22
C PHE A 95 -20.66 16.37 4.90
N GLN A 96 -20.14 15.33 4.26
CA GLN A 96 -19.01 14.55 4.77
C GLN A 96 -17.87 14.52 3.75
N PRO A 97 -16.66 14.99 4.11
CA PRO A 97 -15.50 14.83 3.24
C PRO A 97 -15.26 13.34 2.97
N PRO A 98 -14.89 12.96 1.72
CA PRO A 98 -14.63 11.58 1.39
C PRO A 98 -13.51 11.02 2.28
N PRO A 99 -13.63 9.76 2.73
CA PRO A 99 -12.60 9.16 3.56
C PRO A 99 -11.28 9.09 2.79
N ALA A 100 -10.18 9.44 3.46
CA ALA A 100 -8.85 9.36 2.87
C ALA A 100 -8.53 7.92 2.46
N SER A 101 -7.95 7.78 1.27
CA SER A 101 -7.57 6.48 0.71
C SER A 101 -6.51 5.78 1.56
N ASP A 102 -6.62 4.47 1.65
CA ASP A 102 -5.66 3.58 2.28
C ASP A 102 -4.82 2.80 1.25
N ASN A 103 -4.80 3.29 0.00
CA ASN A 103 -3.91 2.83 -1.05
C ASN A 103 -2.46 3.28 -0.75
N CYS A 104 -1.85 2.64 0.23
CA CYS A 104 -0.50 2.91 0.69
C CYS A 104 0.52 2.32 -0.30
N ASN A 105 0.73 2.96 -1.45
CA ASN A 105 1.59 2.47 -2.56
C ASN A 105 2.92 3.22 -2.69
N VAL A 106 3.32 4.02 -1.70
CA VAL A 106 4.48 4.93 -1.81
C VAL A 106 5.72 4.36 -1.13
N ASN A 107 5.61 3.98 0.15
CA ASN A 107 6.77 3.54 0.91
C ASN A 107 6.41 2.59 2.07
N TYR A 108 7.44 2.07 2.73
CA TYR A 108 7.35 1.45 4.05
C TYR A 108 8.01 2.32 5.12
N MET A 109 7.58 2.11 6.35
CA MET A 109 8.23 2.61 7.55
C MET A 109 8.17 1.55 8.64
N GLN A 110 9.29 1.36 9.33
CA GLN A 110 9.34 0.55 10.53
C GLN A 110 9.17 1.46 11.75
N ILE A 111 8.29 1.07 12.67
CA ILE A 111 8.07 1.77 13.94
C ILE A 111 8.11 0.72 15.03
N GLY A 112 9.20 0.72 15.83
CA GLY A 112 9.48 -0.37 16.74
C GLY A 112 9.70 -1.68 15.97
N GLU A 113 8.94 -2.71 16.32
CA GLU A 113 9.01 -4.03 15.67
C GLU A 113 8.03 -4.15 14.48
N ASP A 114 7.16 -3.16 14.28
CA ASP A 114 6.07 -3.23 13.31
C ASP A 114 6.42 -2.51 12.01
N PHE A 115 5.93 -3.07 10.89
CA PHE A 115 6.09 -2.50 9.56
C PHE A 115 4.77 -1.92 9.04
N TYR A 116 4.85 -0.74 8.44
CA TYR A 116 3.69 0.00 7.93
C TYR A 116 3.90 0.41 6.48
N ALA A 117 2.92 0.13 5.62
CA ALA A 117 2.83 0.69 4.27
C ALA A 117 2.22 2.10 4.35
N LEU A 118 2.77 3.03 3.56
CA LEU A 118 2.43 4.45 3.58
C LEU A 118 2.02 5.00 2.20
N THR A 119 1.22 6.05 2.25
CA THR A 119 1.00 7.04 1.18
C THR A 119 0.95 8.43 1.80
N GLU A 120 0.62 9.47 1.04
CA GLU A 120 0.51 10.87 1.53
C GLU A 120 -0.77 11.14 2.34
N SER A 121 -1.58 10.11 2.57
CA SER A 121 -2.76 10.17 3.41
C SER A 121 -2.39 9.88 4.88
N PRO A 122 -3.24 10.29 5.85
CA PRO A 122 -3.02 9.94 7.25
C PRO A 122 -3.27 8.46 7.55
N ARG A 123 -3.49 7.58 6.56
CA ARG A 123 -3.70 6.15 6.81
C ARG A 123 -2.37 5.41 6.80
N PHE A 124 -2.13 4.66 7.88
CA PHE A 124 -1.05 3.69 7.98
C PHE A 124 -1.66 2.30 7.87
N VAL A 125 -1.04 1.41 7.09
CA VAL A 125 -1.48 0.01 7.00
C VAL A 125 -0.36 -0.89 7.51
N LYS A 126 -0.58 -1.54 8.65
CA LYS A 126 0.34 -2.52 9.22
C LYS A 126 0.41 -3.75 8.32
N VAL A 127 1.63 -4.21 8.08
CA VAL A 127 1.91 -5.36 7.23
C VAL A 127 2.89 -6.30 7.91
N ASN A 128 2.75 -7.59 7.64
CA ASN A 128 3.75 -8.59 7.96
C ASN A 128 4.80 -8.63 6.83
N PRO A 129 6.07 -8.27 7.09
CA PRO A 129 7.11 -8.21 6.06
C PRO A 129 7.55 -9.59 5.54
N GLU A 130 7.40 -10.65 6.34
CA GLU A 130 7.83 -12.01 5.98
C GLU A 130 6.95 -12.60 4.87
N VAL A 131 5.63 -12.43 5.00
CA VAL A 131 4.62 -13.02 4.10
C VAL A 131 3.84 -11.99 3.27
N LEU A 132 4.24 -10.72 3.36
CA LEU A 132 3.60 -9.56 2.72
C LEU A 132 2.08 -9.51 3.00
N GLN A 133 1.67 -9.85 4.21
CA GLN A 133 0.25 -9.89 4.58
C GLN A 133 -0.20 -8.55 5.17
N THR A 134 -1.35 -8.06 4.71
CA THR A 134 -2.04 -6.92 5.35
C THR A 134 -2.69 -7.38 6.65
N GLU A 135 -2.41 -6.67 7.75
CA GLU A 135 -2.91 -7.04 9.09
C GLU A 135 -3.99 -6.08 9.58
N GLN A 136 -3.65 -4.81 9.79
CA GLN A 136 -4.55 -3.82 10.38
C GLN A 136 -4.30 -2.42 9.84
N GLN A 137 -5.36 -1.62 9.70
CA GLN A 137 -5.25 -0.20 9.41
C GLN A 137 -5.16 0.60 10.72
N VAL A 138 -4.20 1.51 10.82
CA VAL A 138 -3.95 2.34 12.00
C VAL A 138 -4.05 3.82 11.61
N LEU A 139 -4.67 4.63 12.48
CA LEU A 139 -4.69 6.09 12.35
C LEU A 139 -3.51 6.70 13.10
N PRO A 140 -2.95 7.84 12.64
CA PRO A 140 -1.77 8.47 13.23
C PRO A 140 -2.03 8.95 14.66
N SER A 141 -3.29 9.23 15.01
CA SER A 141 -3.70 9.62 16.36
C SER A 141 -3.38 8.55 17.42
N TYR A 142 -3.19 7.30 17.01
CA TYR A 142 -2.74 6.20 17.88
C TYR A 142 -1.22 6.00 17.86
N MET A 143 -0.48 6.80 17.07
CA MET A 143 0.98 6.73 16.94
C MET A 143 1.73 7.77 17.80
N HIS A 144 1.05 8.66 18.53
CA HIS A 144 1.66 9.66 19.42
C HIS A 144 2.56 9.07 20.53
N THR A 145 2.59 7.75 20.70
CA THR A 145 3.44 7.04 21.65
C THR A 145 4.77 6.54 21.09
N PHE A 146 5.08 6.73 19.80
CA PHE A 146 6.31 6.18 19.22
C PHE A 146 7.25 7.27 18.66
N PRO A 147 8.51 7.34 19.14
CA PRO A 147 9.49 8.27 18.59
C PRO A 147 9.87 7.84 17.16
N LEU A 148 9.71 8.75 16.20
CA LEU A 148 10.09 8.57 14.80
C LEU A 148 11.62 8.48 14.69
N VAL A 149 12.17 7.31 14.40
CA VAL A 149 13.60 7.15 14.08
C VAL A 149 13.77 6.40 12.76
N ASN A 150 14.47 7.08 11.84
CA ASN A 150 15.11 6.62 10.60
C ASN A 150 14.31 5.71 9.66
N SER A 151 13.78 6.32 8.59
CA SER A 151 13.61 5.64 7.31
C SER A 151 14.99 5.44 6.67
N ILE A 152 15.21 4.24 6.13
CA ILE A 152 16.50 3.64 5.70
C ILE A 152 17.10 2.85 6.88
N PHE A 153 17.09 1.51 6.82
CA PHE A 153 18.28 0.65 6.95
C PHE A 153 17.97 -0.83 6.75
N LEU A 154 19.01 -1.53 6.28
CA LEU A 154 19.18 -2.98 6.12
C LEU A 154 19.04 -3.68 7.48
N SER A 155 18.37 -4.83 7.54
CA SER A 155 18.34 -5.64 8.76
C SER A 155 19.71 -6.29 8.97
N GLU A 156 20.45 -5.86 9.99
CA GLU A 156 21.60 -6.61 10.50
C GLU A 156 21.12 -7.70 11.46
N SER A 157 21.62 -8.92 11.26
CA SER A 157 21.54 -10.06 12.18
C SER A 157 22.94 -10.50 12.57
#